data_AF-A0AAV4DFM6-F1
#
_entry.id   AF-A0AAV4DFM6-F1
#
_cell.length_a   1.000
_cell.length_b   1.000
_cell.length_c   1.000
_cell.angle_alpha   90.00
_cell.angle_beta   90.00
_cell.angle_gamma   90.00
#
_symmetry.space_group_name_H-M   'P 1'
#
loop_
_entity.id
_entity.type
_entity.pdbx_description
1 polymer ?
#
loop_
_entity_poly.entity_id
_entity_poly.type
_entity_poly.pdbx_seq_one_letter_code
_entity_poly.pdbx_strand_id
1 'polypeptide(L)'
;MSFTILSILIFLLLLFIATREMIWAEKILRIGVLVPLSGEKSMGDEVVAAAYLGADNINQDTSLRSVIAEGYSFRISVSDTGCDTGQGLQKVVELVSDLATTGHKVDGFVG
;
A
#
# COMPACT_ATOMS: atom_id res chain seq x y z
N MET A 1 14.88 39.51 -23.33
CA MET A 1 14.61 38.07 -23.40
C MET A 1 13.11 37.90 -23.60
N SER A 2 12.66 37.35 -24.73
CA SER A 2 11.26 37.39 -25.15
C SER A 2 10.34 36.60 -24.21
N PHE A 3 9.16 37.13 -23.89
CA PHE A 3 8.13 36.50 -23.06
C PHE A 3 7.78 35.07 -23.53
N THR A 4 7.89 34.83 -24.84
CA THR A 4 7.68 33.52 -25.47
C THR A 4 8.72 32.46 -25.07
N ILE A 5 9.98 32.86 -24.87
CA ILE A 5 11.04 31.91 -24.48
C ILE A 5 10.82 31.48 -23.03
N LEU A 6 10.41 32.41 -22.17
CA LEU A 6 10.12 32.13 -20.76
C LEU A 6 8.91 31.19 -20.60
N SER A 7 7.85 31.39 -21.37
CA SER A 7 6.66 30.52 -21.29
C SER A 7 6.95 29.09 -21.76
N ILE A 8 7.77 28.92 -22.81
CA ILE A 8 8.20 27.60 -23.29
C ILE A 8 9.04 26.90 -22.23
N LEU A 9 9.96 27.62 -21.57
CA LEU A 9 10.82 27.04 -20.53
C LEU A 9 10.01 26.55 -19.33
N ILE A 10 9.02 27.34 -18.89
CA ILE A 10 8.12 26.97 -17.78
C ILE A 10 7.28 25.75 -18.18
N PHE A 11 6.75 25.71 -19.40
CA PHE A 11 5.97 24.57 -19.88
C PHE A 11 6.79 23.27 -19.92
N LEU A 12 8.04 23.34 -20.38
CA LEU A 12 8.96 22.20 -20.38
C LEU A 12 9.31 21.74 -18.95
N LEU A 13 9.49 22.68 -18.01
CA LEU A 13 9.74 22.35 -16.61
C LEU A 13 8.53 21.62 -16.00
N LEU A 14 7.31 22.09 -16.25
CA LEU A 14 6.08 21.45 -15.78
C LEU A 14 5.89 20.06 -16.38
N LEU A 15 6.17 19.89 -17.67
CA LEU A 15 6.19 18.57 -18.33
C LEU A 15 7.22 17.64 -17.70
N PHE A 16 8.43 18.14 -17.41
CA PHE A 16 9.48 17.35 -16.77
C PHE A 16 9.08 16.91 -15.35
N ILE A 17 8.47 17.80 -14.55
CA ILE A 17 7.96 17.47 -13.22
C ILE A 17 6.83 16.43 -13.30
N ALA A 18 5.85 16.65 -14.17
CA ALA A 18 4.72 15.74 -14.34
C ALA A 18 5.17 14.34 -14.82
N THR A 19 6.12 14.27 -15.75
CA THR A 19 6.69 13.00 -16.22
C THR A 19 7.56 12.32 -15.17
N ARG A 20 8.31 13.07 -14.36
CA ARG A 20 9.01 12.54 -13.17
C ARG A 20 8.04 11.90 -12.19
N GLU A 21 6.93 12.54 -11.86
CA GLU A 21 5.96 11.97 -10.92
C GLU A 21 5.28 10.71 -11.50
N MET A 22 5.00 10.70 -12.81
CA MET A 22 4.43 9.53 -13.47
C MET A 22 5.38 8.33 -13.55
N ILE A 23 6.67 8.57 -13.84
CA ILE A 23 7.67 7.49 -14.03
C ILE A 23 8.08 6.87 -12.68
N TRP A 24 7.97 7.64 -11.58
CA TRP A 24 8.45 7.24 -10.25
C TRP A 24 7.32 7.02 -9.25
N ALA A 25 6.08 6.86 -9.71
CA ALA A 25 4.97 6.49 -8.84
C ALA A 25 5.27 5.14 -8.17
N GLU A 26 5.54 5.20 -6.86
CA GLU A 26 5.79 4.03 -6.02
C GLU A 26 4.60 3.07 -6.12
N LYS A 27 4.85 1.85 -6.57
CA LYS A 27 3.81 0.83 -6.69
C LYS A 27 3.67 0.13 -5.35
N ILE A 28 2.61 0.38 -4.61
CA ILE A 28 2.48 -0.19 -3.27
C ILE A 28 1.74 -1.53 -3.37
N LEU A 29 2.39 -2.63 -2.99
CA LEU A 29 1.74 -3.91 -2.72
C LEU A 29 1.23 -3.91 -1.28
N ARG A 30 -0.09 -3.92 -1.11
CA ARG A 30 -0.74 -3.85 0.19
C ARG A 30 -1.25 -5.22 0.60
N ILE A 31 -0.84 -5.71 1.76
CA ILE A 31 -1.37 -6.94 2.35
C ILE A 31 -2.30 -6.57 3.51
N GLY A 32 -3.55 -7.03 3.44
CA GLY A 32 -4.51 -6.91 4.52
C GLY A 32 -4.24 -7.95 5.60
N VAL A 33 -4.18 -7.53 6.86
CA VAL A 33 -4.01 -8.43 8.02
C VAL A 33 -5.28 -8.36 8.87
N LEU A 34 -5.98 -9.48 8.97
CA LEU A 34 -7.23 -9.62 9.71
C LEU A 34 -6.96 -10.38 11.00
N VAL A 35 -7.05 -9.71 12.14
CA VAL A 35 -6.68 -10.29 13.43
C VAL A 35 -7.61 -9.81 14.54
N PRO A 36 -7.88 -10.64 15.56
CA PRO A 36 -8.64 -10.19 16.73
C PRO A 36 -7.70 -9.41 17.67
N LEU A 37 -7.74 -8.08 17.58
CA LEU A 37 -7.03 -7.17 18.51
C LEU A 37 -7.89 -6.88 19.74
N SER A 38 -9.21 -7.01 19.60
CA SER A 38 -10.17 -6.89 20.69
C SER A 38 -11.12 -8.10 20.75
N GLY A 39 -12.03 -8.10 21.73
CA GLY A 39 -13.03 -9.15 21.91
C GLY A 39 -12.64 -10.19 22.97
N GLU A 40 -13.38 -11.31 22.99
CA GLU A 40 -13.24 -12.37 24.00
C GLU A 40 -11.85 -13.03 24.00
N LYS A 41 -11.17 -13.00 22.84
CA LYS A 41 -9.84 -13.56 22.66
C LYS A 41 -8.95 -12.62 21.82
N SER A 42 -8.30 -11.67 22.48
CA SER A 42 -7.28 -10.84 21.83
C SER A 42 -5.98 -11.64 21.69
N MET A 43 -5.59 -11.91 20.44
CA MET A 43 -4.33 -12.60 20.09
C MET A 43 -3.61 -11.92 18.93
N GLY A 44 -4.08 -10.76 18.49
CA GLY A 44 -3.60 -10.13 17.26
C GLY A 44 -2.26 -9.41 17.40
N ASP A 45 -1.83 -9.01 18.60
CA ASP A 45 -0.62 -8.17 18.77
C ASP A 45 0.66 -8.84 18.23
N GLU A 46 0.86 -10.12 18.53
CA GLU A 46 2.01 -10.89 18.02
C GLU A 46 1.95 -11.06 16.50
N VAL A 47 0.75 -11.28 15.96
CA VAL A 47 0.52 -11.43 14.52
C VAL A 47 0.79 -10.11 13.80
N VAL A 48 0.37 -8.98 14.38
CA VAL A 48 0.65 -7.64 13.85
C VAL A 48 2.15 -7.37 13.83
N ALA A 49 2.85 -7.65 14.93
CA ALA A 49 4.30 -7.49 15.00
C ALA A 49 5.02 -8.34 13.96
N ALA A 50 4.63 -9.61 13.81
CA ALA A 50 5.18 -10.53 12.83
C ALA A 50 4.91 -10.06 11.38
N ALA A 51 3.71 -9.51 11.10
CA ALA A 51 3.36 -9.01 9.79
C ALA A 51 4.21 -7.79 9.38
N TYR A 52 4.40 -6.83 10.29
CA TYR A 52 5.27 -5.67 10.04
C TYR A 52 6.73 -6.09 9.85
N LEU A 53 7.25 -6.95 10.71
CA LEU A 53 8.61 -7.48 10.57
C LEU A 53 8.81 -8.23 9.25
N GLY A 54 7.80 -9.02 8.84
CA GLY A 54 7.80 -9.71 7.55
C GLY A 54 7.86 -8.75 6.37
N ALA A 55 7.04 -7.69 6.38
CA ALA A 55 7.05 -6.67 5.33
C ALA A 55 8.40 -5.92 5.26
N ASP A 56 8.97 -5.57 6.41
CA ASP A 56 10.28 -4.91 6.47
C ASP A 56 11.39 -5.83 5.93
N ASN A 57 11.38 -7.11 6.32
CA ASN A 57 12.32 -8.09 5.81
C ASN A 57 12.20 -8.25 4.29
N ILE A 58 10.98 -8.34 3.75
CA ILE A 58 10.73 -8.42 2.31
C ILE A 58 11.30 -7.18 1.61
N ASN A 59 10.99 -5.98 2.11
CA ASN A 59 11.45 -4.72 1.51
C ASN A 59 12.98 -4.53 1.56
N GLN A 60 13.66 -5.21 2.47
CA GLN A 60 15.12 -5.19 2.60
C GLN A 60 15.80 -6.38 1.92
N ASP A 61 15.04 -7.40 1.51
CA ASP A 61 15.58 -8.63 0.94
C ASP A 61 16.17 -8.37 -0.44
N THR A 62 17.49 -8.54 -0.52
CA THR A 62 18.23 -8.34 -1.76
C THR A 62 17.88 -9.34 -2.86
N SER A 63 17.32 -10.51 -2.52
CA SER A 63 16.86 -11.51 -3.48
C SER A 63 15.58 -11.09 -4.20
N LEU A 64 14.78 -10.22 -3.58
CA LEU A 64 13.56 -9.65 -4.14
C LEU A 64 13.79 -8.30 -4.83
N ARG A 65 15.06 -7.91 -5.03
CA ARG A 65 15.43 -6.66 -5.68
C ARG A 65 14.83 -6.48 -7.06
N SER A 66 14.55 -7.53 -7.83
CA SER A 66 13.86 -7.36 -9.12
C SER A 66 12.47 -6.76 -8.93
N VAL A 67 11.70 -7.28 -7.97
CA VAL A 67 10.37 -6.79 -7.62
C VAL A 67 10.46 -5.40 -7.00
N ILE A 68 11.39 -5.19 -6.05
CA ILE A 68 11.53 -3.90 -5.35
C ILE A 68 12.09 -2.81 -6.29
N ALA A 69 13.01 -3.15 -7.20
CA ALA A 69 13.61 -2.21 -8.17
C ALA A 69 12.64 -1.82 -9.29
N GLU A 70 11.57 -2.58 -9.50
CA GLU A 70 10.43 -2.17 -10.34
C GLU A 70 9.55 -1.09 -9.66
N GLY A 71 9.98 -0.61 -8.49
CA GLY A 71 9.32 0.44 -7.73
C GLY A 71 8.25 -0.09 -6.78
N TYR A 72 8.24 -1.40 -6.50
CA TYR A 72 7.27 -1.99 -5.59
C TYR A 72 7.70 -1.86 -4.12
N SER A 73 6.80 -1.39 -3.26
CA SER A 73 6.98 -1.43 -1.80
C SER A 73 5.86 -2.25 -1.14
N PHE A 74 6.23 -3.13 -0.22
CA PHE A 74 5.27 -3.90 0.56
C PHE A 74 4.81 -3.11 1.77
N ARG A 75 3.49 -3.03 1.98
CA ARG A 75 2.88 -2.38 3.15
C ARG A 75 1.77 -3.23 3.73
N ILE A 76 1.62 -3.15 5.05
CA ILE A 76 0.60 -3.88 5.80
C ILE A 76 -0.57 -2.95 6.15
N SER A 77 -1.80 -3.44 5.97
CA SER A 77 -3.03 -2.80 6.43
C SER A 77 -3.71 -3.70 7.44
N VAL A 78 -3.66 -3.34 8.72
CA VAL A 78 -4.24 -4.14 9.81
C VAL A 78 -5.70 -3.77 10.03
N SER A 79 -6.55 -4.77 10.23
CA SER A 79 -7.96 -4.63 10.58
C SER A 79 -8.32 -5.52 11.77
N ASP A 80 -8.91 -4.92 12.79
CA ASP A 80 -9.43 -5.64 13.95
C ASP A 80 -10.75 -6.35 13.64
N THR A 81 -10.77 -7.66 13.83
CA THR A 81 -11.97 -8.48 13.66
C THR A 81 -12.83 -8.58 14.91
N GLY A 82 -12.32 -8.16 16.08
CA GLY A 82 -13.05 -8.25 17.35
C GLY A 82 -13.41 -9.67 17.77
N CYS A 83 -12.77 -10.68 17.16
CA CYS A 83 -13.16 -12.10 17.24
C CYS A 83 -14.63 -12.35 16.82
N ASP A 84 -15.22 -11.45 16.02
CA ASP A 84 -16.59 -11.54 15.51
C ASP A 84 -16.59 -11.81 14.00
N THR A 85 -17.34 -12.82 13.57
CA THR A 85 -17.40 -13.24 12.16
C THR A 85 -18.05 -12.16 11.27
N GLY A 86 -19.05 -11.45 11.78
CA GLY A 86 -19.74 -10.39 11.04
C GLY A 86 -18.83 -9.20 10.79
N GLN A 87 -18.12 -8.76 11.83
CA GLN A 87 -17.09 -7.73 11.76
C GLN A 87 -15.94 -8.17 10.84
N GLY A 88 -15.46 -9.41 10.96
CA GLY A 88 -14.43 -9.95 10.08
C GLY A 88 -14.82 -9.87 8.60
N LEU A 89 -16.04 -10.29 8.25
CA LEU A 89 -16.55 -10.20 6.88
C LEU A 89 -16.66 -8.74 6.41
N GLN A 90 -17.16 -7.85 7.26
CA GLN A 90 -17.21 -6.43 6.96
C GLN A 90 -15.81 -5.86 6.65
N LYS A 91 -14.80 -6.23 7.44
CA LYS A 91 -13.41 -5.78 7.22
C LYS A 91 -12.81 -6.32 5.93
N VAL A 92 -13.11 -7.56 5.55
CA VAL A 92 -12.73 -8.08 4.23
C VAL A 92 -13.34 -7.21 3.13
N VAL A 93 -14.64 -6.92 3.20
CA VAL A 93 -15.29 -6.08 2.18
C VAL A 93 -14.67 -4.68 2.13
N GLU A 94 -14.41 -4.05 3.28
CA GLU A 94 -13.76 -2.73 3.36
C GLU A 94 -12.34 -2.70 2.76
N LEU A 95 -11.60 -3.80 2.84
CA LEU A 95 -10.25 -3.94 2.29
C LEU A 95 -10.24 -4.38 0.81
N VAL A 96 -11.24 -5.13 0.35
CA VAL A 96 -11.36 -5.54 -1.06
C VAL A 96 -11.99 -4.43 -1.91
N SER A 97 -12.97 -3.71 -1.37
CA SER A 97 -13.71 -2.70 -2.11
C SER A 97 -13.18 -1.30 -1.82
N ASP A 98 -12.55 -0.69 -2.81
CA ASP A 98 -12.42 0.76 -2.84
C ASP A 98 -13.65 1.32 -3.57
N LEU A 99 -14.70 1.73 -2.85
CA LEU A 99 -15.94 2.22 -3.48
C LEU A 99 -15.72 3.44 -4.41
N ALA A 100 -14.55 4.08 -4.35
CA ALA A 100 -14.17 5.21 -5.18
C ALA A 100 -13.39 4.85 -6.46
N THR A 101 -12.79 3.66 -6.55
CA THR A 101 -12.01 3.22 -7.72
C THR A 101 -12.33 1.77 -8.06
N THR A 102 -12.27 1.35 -9.33
CA THR A 102 -12.48 -0.07 -9.70
C THR A 102 -11.34 -0.99 -9.23
N GLY A 103 -10.50 -0.53 -8.31
CA GLY A 103 -9.33 -1.23 -7.79
C GLY A 103 -9.57 -1.85 -6.42
N HIS A 104 -8.71 -2.79 -6.06
CA HIS A 104 -8.67 -3.37 -4.73
C HIS A 104 -7.78 -2.52 -3.82
N LYS A 105 -8.19 -2.32 -2.56
CA LYS A 105 -7.40 -1.57 -1.56
C LYS A 105 -6.20 -2.36 -1.04
N VAL A 106 -6.25 -3.69 -1.15
CA VAL A 106 -5.18 -4.63 -0.83
C VAL A 106 -5.06 -5.68 -1.95
N ASP A 107 -3.84 -6.17 -2.17
CA ASP A 107 -3.48 -7.17 -3.17
C ASP A 107 -3.56 -8.61 -2.63
N GLY A 108 -3.63 -8.77 -1.30
CA GLY A 108 -3.73 -10.08 -0.64
C GLY A 108 -4.11 -9.96 0.82
N PHE A 109 -4.37 -11.11 1.46
CA PHE A 109 -4.79 -11.20 2.86
C PHE A 109 -3.98 -12.21 3.65
N VAL A 110 -3.79 -11.93 4.93
CA VAL A 110 -3.28 -12.85 5.96
C VAL A 110 -4.22 -12.75 7.16
N GLY A 111 -4.67 -13.87 7.71
CA GLY A 111 -5.58 -13.93 8.85
C GLY A 111 -5.61 -15.30 9.49
#